data_AF-A0A9X4JPW8-F1
#
_entry.id   AF-A0A9X4JPW8-F1
#
_cell.length_a   1.000
_cell.length_b   1.000
_cell.length_c   1.000
_cell.angle_alpha   90.00
_cell.angle_beta   90.00
_cell.angle_gamma   90.00
#
_symmetry.space_group_name_H-M   'P 1'
#
loop_
_entity.id
_entity.type
_entity.pdbx_description
1 polymer ?
#
loop_
_entity_poly.entity_id
_entity_poly.type
_entity_poly.pdbx_seq_one_letter_code
_entity_poly.pdbx_strand_id
1 'polypeptide(L)'
;MSNMLIDIKASLDRELVPVQSLLPAHVSFERFTNAAAVAIANSEDLKVADGQSIINSLVACAKDGLIPDGREAALVIFKKKTASGDWTKVAQYMPMIDGVLKRARQSGEISVIATRVVYENDTFRVWLDDEGEHVLYEPSLGDRGAMRGAFAYAKMKTGELQYEWLNIDDINKVRSASKSSDKGPWVDWYESMARKSAAHRLCRRLPNNSEIMEMLERGSEMVWQKEKVIASAGQDMDAIEHSDNPSVDSTGDFDIEVIAEEYRQQIDAVEVAADAKSIGSKIDAMKNELGANLHVELKNKALARFHQINANEKIKALINELPEPGTDGAETAFSDVEKKLDFLRPRLGEELYQGYSTNLLDMKPEYVG
;
A
#
# COMPACT_ATOMS: atom_id res chain seq x y z
N MET A 1 -28.77 -20.43 -21.94
CA MET A 1 -27.66 -19.82 -21.18
C MET A 1 -26.43 -20.73 -21.06
N SER A 2 -26.55 -22.07 -20.92
CA SER A 2 -25.36 -22.94 -20.75
C SER A 2 -24.42 -22.97 -21.95
N ASN A 3 -24.91 -22.93 -23.20
CA ASN A 3 -24.02 -22.94 -24.39
C ASN A 3 -23.20 -21.65 -24.51
N MET A 4 -23.78 -20.49 -24.20
CA MET A 4 -23.10 -19.21 -24.32
C MET A 4 -21.90 -19.08 -23.38
N LEU A 5 -22.02 -19.53 -22.13
CA LEU A 5 -20.91 -19.46 -21.17
C LEU A 5 -19.76 -20.40 -21.58
N ILE A 6 -20.11 -21.57 -22.13
CA ILE A 6 -19.14 -22.54 -22.66
C ILE A 6 -18.38 -21.92 -23.84
N ASP A 7 -19.10 -21.27 -24.76
CA ASP A 7 -18.50 -20.65 -25.94
C ASP A 7 -17.58 -19.47 -25.58
N ILE A 8 -18.01 -18.59 -24.65
CA ILE A 8 -17.20 -17.48 -24.13
C ILE A 8 -15.93 -18.04 -23.48
N LYS A 9 -16.07 -19.04 -22.61
CA LYS A 9 -14.93 -19.66 -21.93
C LYS A 9 -13.94 -20.26 -22.94
N ALA A 10 -14.43 -21.00 -23.94
CA ALA A 10 -13.57 -21.61 -24.94
C ALA A 10 -12.81 -20.59 -25.80
N SER A 11 -13.41 -19.42 -26.09
CA SER A 11 -12.72 -18.29 -26.74
C SER A 11 -11.65 -17.70 -25.82
N LEU A 12 -11.98 -17.41 -24.56
CA LEU A 12 -11.03 -16.86 -23.59
C LEU A 12 -9.85 -17.79 -23.32
N ASP A 13 -10.10 -19.10 -23.18
CA ASP A 13 -9.04 -20.09 -22.96
C ASP A 13 -8.05 -20.14 -24.14
N ARG A 14 -8.49 -19.78 -25.36
CA ARG A 14 -7.62 -19.68 -26.55
C ARG A 14 -6.91 -18.33 -26.64
N GLU A 15 -7.62 -17.23 -26.40
CA GLU A 15 -7.10 -15.87 -26.57
C GLU A 15 -6.17 -15.45 -25.42
N LEU A 16 -6.39 -16.00 -24.22
CA LEU A 16 -5.62 -15.68 -23.03
C LEU A 16 -4.49 -16.67 -22.72
N VAL A 17 -4.19 -17.62 -23.61
CA VAL A 17 -3.00 -18.49 -23.45
C VAL A 17 -1.72 -17.69 -23.14
N PRO A 18 -1.43 -16.56 -23.81
CA PRO A 18 -0.26 -15.74 -23.47
C PRO A 18 -0.32 -15.10 -22.08
N VAL A 19 -1.51 -15.01 -21.47
CA VAL A 19 -1.71 -14.45 -20.12
C VAL A 19 -1.39 -15.46 -19.03
N GLN A 20 -1.40 -16.76 -19.34
CA GLN A 20 -1.09 -17.81 -18.38
C GLN A 20 0.28 -17.62 -17.72
N SER A 21 1.29 -17.14 -18.47
CA SER A 21 2.62 -16.86 -17.93
C SER A 21 2.71 -15.57 -17.11
N LEU A 22 1.72 -14.69 -17.22
CA LEU A 22 1.64 -13.42 -16.46
C LEU A 22 0.99 -13.61 -15.09
N LEU A 23 0.22 -14.68 -14.90
CA LEU A 23 -0.47 -14.94 -13.65
C LEU A 23 0.52 -15.35 -12.56
N PRO A 24 0.43 -14.76 -11.35
CA PRO A 24 1.20 -15.23 -10.21
C PRO A 24 0.88 -16.69 -9.87
N ALA A 25 1.85 -17.41 -9.29
CA ALA A 25 1.72 -18.84 -8.97
C ALA A 25 0.51 -19.19 -8.07
N HIS A 26 0.00 -18.24 -7.29
CA HIS A 26 -1.16 -18.42 -6.40
C HIS A 26 -2.51 -18.19 -7.11
N VAL A 27 -2.53 -17.82 -8.39
CA VAL A 27 -3.73 -17.64 -9.23
C VAL A 27 -3.74 -18.67 -10.35
N SER A 28 -4.68 -19.61 -10.31
CA SER A 28 -4.82 -20.57 -11.40
C SER A 28 -5.45 -19.92 -12.63
N PHE A 29 -4.94 -20.29 -13.81
CA PHE A 29 -5.47 -19.83 -15.10
C PHE A 29 -6.96 -20.16 -15.25
N GLU A 30 -7.37 -21.38 -14.88
CA GLU A 30 -8.77 -21.80 -14.92
C GLU A 30 -9.68 -20.93 -14.04
N ARG A 31 -9.25 -20.59 -12.81
CA ARG A 31 -10.05 -19.72 -11.94
C ARG A 31 -10.21 -18.33 -12.56
N PHE A 32 -9.13 -17.82 -13.15
CA PHE A 32 -9.14 -16.52 -13.82
C PHE A 32 -10.07 -16.51 -15.04
N THR A 33 -9.94 -17.48 -15.96
CA THR A 33 -10.76 -17.53 -17.18
C THR A 33 -12.23 -17.82 -16.89
N ASN A 34 -12.54 -18.66 -15.89
CA ASN A 34 -13.91 -18.87 -15.43
C ASN A 34 -14.54 -17.58 -14.88
N ALA A 35 -13.81 -16.83 -14.04
CA ALA A 35 -14.32 -15.57 -13.50
C ALA A 35 -14.55 -14.53 -14.61
N ALA A 36 -13.62 -14.43 -15.57
CA ALA A 36 -13.76 -13.55 -16.73
C ALA A 36 -14.98 -13.92 -17.59
N ALA A 37 -15.18 -15.22 -17.87
CA ALA A 37 -16.34 -15.70 -18.63
C ALA A 37 -17.66 -15.35 -17.93
N VAL A 38 -17.73 -15.53 -16.61
CA VAL A 38 -18.91 -15.16 -15.79
C VAL A 38 -19.14 -13.64 -15.83
N ALA A 39 -18.09 -12.83 -15.70
CA ALA A 39 -18.21 -11.37 -15.76
C ALA A 39 -18.78 -10.89 -17.10
N ILE A 40 -18.32 -11.46 -18.23
CA ILE A 40 -18.84 -11.14 -19.57
C ILE A 40 -20.28 -11.66 -19.73
N ALA A 41 -20.56 -12.88 -19.29
CA ALA A 41 -21.90 -13.48 -19.43
C ALA A 41 -22.99 -12.69 -18.68
N ASN A 42 -22.64 -12.09 -17.54
CA ASN A 42 -23.54 -11.33 -16.69
C ASN A 42 -23.71 -9.86 -17.09
N SER A 43 -23.02 -9.37 -18.13
CA SER A 43 -23.08 -7.98 -18.57
C SER A 43 -23.39 -7.86 -20.05
N GLU A 44 -24.59 -7.34 -20.38
CA GLU A 44 -24.98 -7.08 -21.77
C GLU A 44 -24.06 -6.06 -22.45
N ASP A 45 -23.52 -5.09 -21.69
CA ASP A 45 -22.61 -4.11 -22.24
C ASP A 45 -21.23 -4.71 -22.57
N LEU A 46 -20.74 -5.69 -21.79
CA LEU A 46 -19.48 -6.38 -22.10
C LEU A 46 -19.61 -7.28 -23.33
N LYS A 47 -20.79 -7.88 -23.57
CA LYS A 47 -21.02 -8.72 -24.76
C LYS A 47 -20.92 -7.94 -26.08
N VAL A 48 -21.18 -6.64 -26.05
CA VAL A 48 -21.15 -5.75 -27.23
C VAL A 48 -20.00 -4.74 -27.20
N ALA A 49 -19.10 -4.86 -26.23
CA ALA A 49 -17.90 -4.02 -26.15
C ALA A 49 -16.84 -4.49 -27.15
N ASP A 50 -15.89 -3.62 -27.44
CA ASP A 50 -14.73 -3.93 -28.27
C ASP A 50 -13.93 -5.11 -27.66
N GLY A 51 -13.82 -6.22 -28.39
CA GLY A 51 -13.17 -7.45 -27.89
C GLY A 51 -11.71 -7.24 -27.49
N GLN A 52 -10.97 -6.40 -28.24
CA GLN A 52 -9.58 -6.10 -27.91
C GLN A 52 -9.47 -5.36 -26.57
N SER A 53 -10.39 -4.44 -26.26
CA SER A 53 -10.44 -3.75 -24.97
C SER A 53 -10.71 -4.70 -23.79
N ILE A 54 -11.50 -5.76 -24.00
CA ILE A 54 -11.74 -6.81 -23.00
C ILE A 54 -10.45 -7.59 -22.75
N ILE A 55 -9.79 -8.07 -23.81
CA ILE A 55 -8.53 -8.83 -23.69
C ILE A 55 -7.45 -7.97 -23.02
N ASN A 56 -7.26 -6.72 -23.44
CA ASN A 56 -6.30 -5.81 -22.83
C ASN A 56 -6.59 -5.58 -21.33
N SER A 57 -7.87 -5.46 -20.96
CA SER A 57 -8.28 -5.31 -19.57
C SER A 57 -8.02 -6.57 -18.75
N LEU A 58 -8.25 -7.76 -19.32
CA LEU A 58 -7.95 -9.04 -18.67
C LEU A 58 -6.44 -9.26 -18.53
N VAL A 59 -5.64 -8.88 -19.52
CA VAL A 59 -4.16 -8.90 -19.43
C VAL A 59 -3.69 -8.02 -18.27
N ALA A 60 -4.20 -6.79 -18.15
CA ALA A 60 -3.86 -5.90 -17.04
C ALA A 60 -4.27 -6.49 -15.67
N CYS A 61 -5.49 -7.01 -15.57
CA CYS A 61 -6.00 -7.69 -14.38
C CYS A 61 -5.10 -8.86 -13.94
N ALA A 62 -4.65 -9.66 -14.90
CA ALA A 62 -3.78 -10.81 -14.67
C ALA A 62 -2.37 -10.40 -14.20
N LYS A 63 -1.78 -9.36 -14.81
CA LYS A 63 -0.50 -8.79 -14.36
C LYS A 63 -0.57 -8.33 -12.90
N ASP A 64 -1.71 -7.75 -12.52
CA ASP A 64 -1.98 -7.34 -11.14
C ASP A 64 -2.38 -8.52 -10.24
N GLY A 65 -2.42 -9.76 -10.74
CA GLY A 65 -2.72 -10.95 -9.93
C GLY A 65 -4.13 -10.95 -9.34
N LEU A 66 -5.05 -10.20 -9.94
CA LEU A 66 -6.43 -10.08 -9.47
C LEU A 66 -7.37 -10.96 -10.28
N ILE A 67 -8.52 -11.27 -9.68
CA ILE A 67 -9.61 -11.99 -10.33
C ILE A 67 -10.72 -11.00 -10.74
N PRO A 68 -11.23 -11.04 -11.99
CA PRO A 68 -12.33 -10.17 -12.42
C PRO A 68 -13.70 -10.71 -11.94
N ASP A 69 -13.89 -10.87 -10.64
CA ASP A 69 -15.10 -11.40 -10.01
C ASP A 69 -16.04 -10.33 -9.42
N GLY A 70 -15.72 -9.05 -9.65
CA GLY A 70 -16.43 -7.90 -9.06
C GLY A 70 -16.03 -7.59 -7.61
N ARG A 71 -15.29 -8.48 -6.94
CA ARG A 71 -14.74 -8.26 -5.59
C ARG A 71 -13.30 -7.79 -5.65
N GLU A 72 -12.44 -8.53 -6.33
CA GLU A 72 -11.02 -8.17 -6.49
C GLU A 72 -10.83 -7.15 -7.63
N ALA A 73 -11.53 -7.35 -8.75
CA ALA A 73 -11.49 -6.46 -9.90
C ALA A 73 -12.81 -6.46 -10.67
N ALA A 74 -13.06 -5.37 -11.40
CA ALA A 74 -14.22 -5.22 -12.28
C ALA A 74 -13.78 -4.78 -13.68
N LEU A 75 -14.55 -5.19 -14.69
CA LEU A 75 -14.49 -4.65 -16.04
C LEU A 75 -15.59 -3.60 -16.18
N VAL A 76 -15.22 -2.33 -16.27
CA VAL A 76 -16.15 -1.20 -16.37
C VAL A 76 -16.20 -0.72 -17.82
N ILE A 77 -17.40 -0.39 -18.30
CA ILE A 77 -17.61 0.07 -19.67
C ILE A 77 -17.53 1.58 -19.75
N PHE A 78 -16.70 2.06 -20.65
CA PHE A 78 -16.64 3.46 -21.06
C PHE A 78 -17.05 3.61 -22.52
N LYS A 79 -17.53 4.80 -22.88
CA LYS A 79 -17.76 5.16 -24.28
C LYS A 79 -16.55 5.95 -24.75
N LYS A 80 -15.89 5.48 -25.81
CA LYS A 80 -14.76 6.16 -26.44
C LYS A 80 -15.12 6.50 -27.89
N LYS A 81 -14.76 7.72 -28.31
CA LYS A 81 -14.92 8.15 -29.70
C LYS A 81 -13.78 7.54 -30.53
N THR A 82 -14.12 6.85 -31.60
CA THR A 82 -13.15 6.30 -32.56
C THR A 82 -12.60 7.40 -33.46
N ALA A 83 -11.53 7.10 -34.20
CA ALA A 83 -10.98 8.01 -35.21
C ALA A 83 -12.00 8.36 -36.31
N SER A 84 -12.95 7.45 -36.59
CA SER A 84 -14.07 7.69 -37.53
C SER A 84 -15.16 8.61 -36.97
N GLY A 85 -15.12 8.91 -35.67
CA GLY A 85 -16.09 9.78 -35.00
C GLY A 85 -17.24 9.03 -34.32
N ASP A 86 -17.31 7.71 -34.45
CA ASP A 86 -18.33 6.85 -33.85
C ASP A 86 -18.03 6.56 -32.38
N TRP A 87 -19.08 6.30 -31.59
CA TRP A 87 -18.93 5.92 -30.19
C TRP A 87 -18.91 4.41 -30.04
N THR A 88 -17.80 3.88 -29.53
CA THR A 88 -17.66 2.45 -29.22
C THR A 88 -17.59 2.25 -27.72
N LYS A 89 -18.22 1.17 -27.24
CA LYS A 89 -18.09 0.72 -25.84
C LYS A 89 -16.76 0.00 -25.69
N VAL A 90 -15.94 0.47 -24.77
CA VAL A 90 -14.64 -0.13 -24.45
C VAL A 90 -14.67 -0.60 -22.99
N ALA A 91 -14.18 -1.80 -22.75
CA ALA A 91 -13.96 -2.32 -21.41
C ALA A 91 -12.65 -1.73 -20.85
N GLN A 92 -12.69 -1.39 -19.56
CA GLN A 92 -11.54 -0.95 -18.80
C GLN A 92 -11.49 -1.73 -17.49
N TYR A 93 -10.35 -2.33 -17.23
CA TYR A 93 -10.03 -2.95 -15.96
C TYR A 93 -9.95 -1.90 -14.84
N MET A 94 -10.62 -2.18 -13.72
CA MET A 94 -10.53 -1.39 -12.51
C MET A 94 -10.31 -2.30 -11.30
N PRO A 95 -9.23 -2.12 -10.53
CA PRO A 95 -9.05 -2.82 -9.27
C PRO A 95 -10.13 -2.38 -8.28
N MET A 96 -10.70 -3.35 -7.60
CA MET A 96 -11.68 -3.13 -6.54
C MET A 96 -10.97 -3.19 -5.19
N ILE A 97 -11.63 -2.66 -4.15
CA ILE A 97 -10.99 -2.46 -2.84
C ILE A 97 -10.42 -3.76 -2.27
N ASP A 98 -11.11 -4.90 -2.42
CA ASP A 98 -10.62 -6.18 -1.91
C ASP A 98 -9.36 -6.64 -2.66
N GLY A 99 -9.26 -6.33 -3.97
CA GLY A 99 -8.07 -6.59 -4.77
C GLY A 99 -6.89 -5.73 -4.36
N VAL A 100 -7.13 -4.44 -4.10
CA VAL A 100 -6.11 -3.53 -3.56
C VAL A 100 -5.60 -4.02 -2.20
N LEU A 101 -6.49 -4.42 -1.30
CA LEU A 101 -6.12 -4.95 0.02
C LEU A 101 -5.43 -6.31 -0.07
N LYS A 102 -5.82 -7.17 -1.03
CA LYS A 102 -5.13 -8.43 -1.33
C LYS A 102 -3.69 -8.14 -1.74
N ARG A 103 -3.46 -7.22 -2.69
CA ARG A 103 -2.11 -6.84 -3.14
C ARG A 103 -1.28 -6.24 -2.01
N ALA A 104 -1.85 -5.36 -1.20
CA ALA A 104 -1.17 -4.83 -0.04
C ALA A 104 -0.67 -5.96 0.89
N ARG A 105 -1.52 -6.95 1.19
CA ARG A 105 -1.14 -8.10 2.04
C ARG A 105 -0.11 -9.03 1.40
N GLN A 106 -0.06 -9.10 0.07
CA GLN A 106 0.92 -9.93 -0.66
C GLN A 106 2.36 -9.41 -0.57
N SER A 107 2.58 -8.18 -0.10
CA SER A 107 3.92 -7.74 0.34
C SER A 107 4.53 -8.67 1.39
N GLY A 108 3.69 -9.35 2.18
CA GLY A 108 4.15 -10.15 3.31
C GLY A 108 4.61 -9.32 4.50
N GLU A 109 4.60 -7.99 4.42
CA GLU A 109 5.05 -7.09 5.49
C GLU A 109 3.90 -6.63 6.39
N ILE A 110 2.67 -6.71 5.91
CA ILE A 110 1.47 -6.25 6.63
C ILE A 110 0.94 -7.36 7.53
N SER A 111 0.76 -7.06 8.82
CA SER A 111 0.07 -7.94 9.79
C SER A 111 -1.44 -7.69 9.82
N VAL A 112 -1.85 -6.43 9.84
CA VAL A 112 -3.25 -6.01 9.87
C VAL A 112 -3.44 -4.85 8.92
N ILE A 113 -4.54 -4.83 8.18
CA ILE A 113 -4.98 -3.66 7.40
C ILE A 113 -6.49 -3.58 7.48
N ALA A 114 -7.01 -2.40 7.82
CA ALA A 114 -8.44 -2.17 7.98
C ALA A 114 -8.81 -0.72 7.65
N THR A 115 -10.10 -0.52 7.34
CA THR A 115 -10.70 0.80 7.12
C THR A 115 -12.05 0.89 7.82
N ARG A 116 -12.35 2.07 8.36
CA ARG A 116 -13.57 2.36 9.12
C ARG A 116 -14.05 3.79 8.84
N VAL A 117 -15.36 3.98 9.01
CA VAL A 117 -16.00 5.30 9.04
C VAL A 117 -16.05 5.75 10.49
N VAL A 118 -15.75 7.02 10.72
CA VAL A 118 -15.79 7.67 12.03
C VAL A 118 -16.97 8.62 12.07
N TYR A 119 -17.69 8.58 13.17
CA TYR A 119 -18.86 9.40 13.44
C TYR A 119 -18.64 10.30 14.66
N GLU A 120 -19.57 11.21 14.91
CA GLU A 120 -19.51 12.20 15.99
C GLU A 120 -19.32 11.60 17.37
N ASN A 121 -20.02 10.51 17.67
CA ASN A 121 -20.01 9.89 18.99
C ASN A 121 -18.96 8.77 19.12
N ASP A 122 -18.13 8.53 18.10
CA ASP A 122 -17.03 7.57 18.21
C ASP A 122 -15.84 8.21 18.93
N THR A 123 -15.15 7.42 19.76
CA THR A 123 -13.84 7.81 20.30
C THR A 123 -12.81 7.58 19.19
N PHE A 124 -12.30 8.67 18.61
CA PHE A 124 -11.32 8.59 17.55
C PHE A 124 -10.21 9.64 17.71
N ARG A 125 -8.96 9.20 17.63
CA ARG A 125 -7.78 10.06 17.62
C ARG A 125 -6.68 9.43 16.76
N VAL A 126 -6.04 10.26 15.96
CA VAL A 126 -4.81 9.91 15.25
C VAL A 126 -3.75 10.96 15.56
N TRP A 127 -2.50 10.54 15.70
CA TRP A 127 -1.37 11.43 15.96
C TRP A 127 -0.07 10.80 15.46
N LEU A 128 0.96 11.63 15.37
CA LEU A 128 2.32 11.26 15.00
C LEU A 128 3.25 11.77 16.10
N ASP A 129 4.10 10.90 16.60
CA ASP A 129 5.17 11.24 17.54
C ASP A 129 6.47 10.51 17.14
N ASP A 130 7.45 10.48 18.04
CA ASP A 130 8.75 9.82 17.85
C ASP A 130 8.65 8.29 17.71
N GLU A 131 7.57 7.68 18.20
CA GLU A 131 7.32 6.23 18.04
C GLU A 131 6.65 5.86 16.72
N GLY A 132 6.21 6.86 15.95
CA GLY A 132 5.55 6.72 14.65
C GLY A 132 4.09 7.18 14.64
N GLU A 133 3.33 6.66 13.69
CA GLU A 133 1.91 6.98 13.54
C GLU A 133 1.05 6.12 14.50
N HIS A 134 0.02 6.73 15.09
CA HIS A 134 -0.85 6.06 16.05
C HIS A 134 -2.33 6.28 15.74
N VAL A 135 -3.14 5.29 16.12
CA VAL A 135 -4.60 5.31 15.95
C VAL A 135 -5.27 4.77 17.21
N LEU A 136 -6.18 5.57 17.77
CA LEU A 136 -7.17 5.14 18.74
C LEU A 136 -8.55 5.20 18.08
N TYR A 137 -9.28 4.08 18.11
CA TYR A 137 -10.64 4.02 17.57
C TYR A 137 -11.51 3.06 18.37
N GLU A 138 -12.59 3.60 18.94
CA GLU A 138 -13.62 2.85 19.63
C GLU A 138 -14.99 3.33 19.12
N PRO A 139 -15.73 2.52 18.35
CA PRO A 139 -17.03 2.91 17.85
C PRO A 139 -18.05 2.97 18.98
N SER A 140 -18.95 3.97 18.94
CA SER A 140 -20.14 3.94 19.80
C SER A 140 -21.01 2.74 19.44
N LEU A 141 -21.44 1.98 20.46
CA LEU A 141 -22.30 0.81 20.29
C LEU A 141 -23.78 1.18 20.06
N GLY A 142 -24.14 2.42 20.38
CA GLY A 142 -25.49 2.96 20.22
C GLY A 142 -25.60 3.88 19.01
N ASP A 143 -26.23 5.02 19.21
CA ASP A 143 -26.26 6.08 18.20
C ASP A 143 -24.84 6.65 18.00
N ARG A 144 -24.37 6.59 16.75
CA ARG A 144 -23.04 7.04 16.35
C ARG A 144 -23.02 8.52 15.96
N GLY A 145 -24.18 9.13 15.69
CA GLY A 145 -24.28 10.52 15.26
C GLY A 145 -23.95 10.71 13.76
N ALA A 146 -23.61 11.94 13.36
CA ALA A 146 -23.28 12.22 11.96
C ALA A 146 -21.88 11.70 11.58
N MET A 147 -21.69 11.36 10.31
CA MET A 147 -20.40 10.93 9.79
C MET A 147 -19.39 12.09 9.80
N ARG A 148 -18.21 11.88 10.40
CA ARG A 148 -17.11 12.85 10.46
C ARG A 148 -16.03 12.60 9.42
N GLY A 149 -15.90 11.36 8.95
CA GLY A 149 -14.87 11.00 7.99
C GLY A 149 -14.62 9.50 7.92
N ALA A 150 -13.52 9.12 7.30
CA ALA A 150 -13.07 7.73 7.23
C ALA A 150 -11.56 7.65 7.41
N PHE A 151 -11.10 6.58 8.05
CA PHE A 151 -9.67 6.25 8.12
C PHE A 151 -9.39 4.87 7.58
N ALA A 152 -8.14 4.67 7.21
CA ALA A 152 -7.54 3.36 7.04
C ALA A 152 -6.27 3.30 7.87
N TYR A 153 -5.93 2.12 8.37
CA TYR A 153 -4.64 1.87 9.01
C TYR A 153 -4.10 0.51 8.64
N ALA A 154 -2.78 0.39 8.67
CA ALA A 154 -2.05 -0.86 8.54
C ALA A 154 -1.06 -0.98 9.68
N LYS A 155 -0.93 -2.18 10.25
CA LYS A 155 0.14 -2.55 11.18
C LYS A 155 1.10 -3.47 10.47
N MET A 156 2.36 -3.08 10.38
CA MET A 156 3.43 -3.91 9.83
C MET A 156 3.78 -5.04 10.80
N LYS A 157 4.40 -6.11 10.27
CA LYS A 157 4.95 -7.20 11.09
C LYS A 157 6.08 -6.72 12.02
N THR A 158 6.78 -5.66 11.63
CA THR A 158 7.77 -4.92 12.44
C THR A 158 7.14 -4.11 13.58
N GLY A 159 5.80 -4.10 13.69
CA GLY A 159 5.06 -3.38 14.73
C GLY A 159 4.76 -1.92 14.41
N GLU A 160 5.36 -1.34 13.37
CA GLU A 160 5.03 0.01 12.89
C GLU A 160 3.56 0.09 12.45
N LEU A 161 2.89 1.20 12.76
CA LEU A 161 1.57 1.51 12.27
C LEU A 161 1.67 2.63 11.26
N GLN A 162 0.87 2.55 10.19
CA GLN A 162 0.66 3.63 9.24
C GLN A 162 -0.84 3.88 9.10
N TYR A 163 -1.29 5.14 9.06
CA TYR A 163 -2.68 5.51 8.86
C TYR A 163 -2.87 6.55 7.77
N GLU A 164 -4.10 6.61 7.26
CA GLU A 164 -4.62 7.71 6.49
C GLU A 164 -5.97 8.12 7.09
N TRP A 165 -6.16 9.40 7.37
CA TRP A 165 -7.43 9.97 7.82
C TRP A 165 -7.95 10.98 6.79
N LEU A 166 -9.23 10.84 6.45
CA LEU A 166 -9.96 11.79 5.62
C LEU A 166 -11.18 12.29 6.38
N ASN A 167 -11.23 13.60 6.63
CA ASN A 167 -12.46 14.22 7.10
C ASN A 167 -13.51 14.30 5.96
N ILE A 168 -14.73 14.71 6.29
CA ILE A 168 -15.80 14.89 5.29
C ILE A 168 -15.39 15.79 4.12
N ASP A 169 -14.64 16.87 4.37
CA ASP A 169 -14.23 17.80 3.31
C ASP A 169 -13.27 17.15 2.32
N ASP A 170 -12.31 16.36 2.81
CA ASP A 170 -11.37 15.62 1.97
C ASP A 170 -12.06 14.51 1.19
N ILE A 171 -13.07 13.85 1.77
CA ILE A 171 -13.91 12.88 1.05
C ILE A 171 -14.72 13.58 -0.04
N ASN A 172 -15.29 14.75 0.25
CA ASN A 172 -16.05 15.53 -0.74
C ASN A 172 -15.18 16.05 -1.87
N LYS A 173 -13.93 16.45 -1.57
CA LYS A 173 -12.92 16.69 -2.61
C LYS A 173 -12.80 15.43 -3.45
N VAL A 174 -12.57 14.27 -2.84
CA VAL A 174 -12.45 12.99 -3.58
C VAL A 174 -13.64 12.69 -4.49
N ARG A 175 -14.86 12.89 -3.98
CA ARG A 175 -16.10 12.77 -4.74
C ARG A 175 -16.16 13.70 -5.94
N SER A 176 -15.72 14.95 -5.79
CA SER A 176 -15.80 15.97 -6.85
C SER A 176 -14.93 15.69 -8.08
N ALA A 177 -13.83 14.94 -7.94
CA ALA A 177 -13.02 14.54 -9.10
C ALA A 177 -13.59 13.32 -9.83
N SER A 178 -14.63 12.67 -9.30
CA SER A 178 -15.26 11.52 -9.94
C SER A 178 -16.25 11.97 -11.03
N LYS A 179 -16.26 11.30 -12.19
CA LYS A 179 -17.26 11.56 -13.26
C LYS A 179 -18.68 11.15 -12.84
N SER A 180 -18.81 10.40 -11.75
CA SER A 180 -20.08 10.01 -11.15
C SER A 180 -20.24 10.57 -9.73
N SER A 181 -19.77 11.80 -9.48
CA SER A 181 -19.96 12.51 -8.20
C SER A 181 -21.43 12.55 -7.76
N ASP A 182 -22.36 12.77 -8.69
CA ASP A 182 -23.77 13.04 -8.39
C ASP A 182 -24.71 11.87 -8.71
N LYS A 183 -24.16 10.68 -8.99
CA LYS A 183 -24.95 9.49 -9.35
C LYS A 183 -24.23 8.19 -9.02
N GLY A 184 -24.97 7.13 -8.77
CA GLY A 184 -24.41 5.80 -8.51
C GLY A 184 -23.69 5.74 -7.17
N PRO A 185 -22.48 5.12 -7.07
CA PRO A 185 -21.90 4.74 -5.78
C PRO A 185 -21.71 5.87 -4.76
N TRP A 186 -21.47 7.10 -5.22
CA TRP A 186 -21.33 8.25 -4.32
C TRP A 186 -22.65 8.71 -3.68
N VAL A 187 -23.78 8.36 -4.28
CA VAL A 187 -25.12 8.65 -3.75
C VAL A 187 -25.65 7.44 -2.98
N ASP A 188 -25.54 6.24 -3.55
CA ASP A 188 -26.15 5.03 -2.99
C ASP A 188 -25.30 4.43 -1.85
N TRP A 189 -23.97 4.60 -1.90
CA TRP A 189 -23.01 3.93 -1.00
C TRP A 189 -21.87 4.87 -0.57
N TYR A 190 -22.20 6.10 -0.17
CA TYR A 190 -21.24 7.14 0.20
C TYR A 190 -20.18 6.66 1.23
N GLU A 191 -20.59 5.96 2.29
CA GLU A 191 -19.67 5.42 3.30
C GLU A 191 -18.65 4.42 2.74
N SER A 192 -19.08 3.57 1.81
CA SER A 192 -18.17 2.62 1.16
C SER A 192 -17.17 3.35 0.26
N MET A 193 -17.59 4.43 -0.39
CA MET A 193 -16.70 5.28 -1.19
C MET A 193 -15.71 6.06 -0.32
N ALA A 194 -16.14 6.54 0.85
CA ALA A 194 -15.26 7.17 1.83
C ALA A 194 -14.18 6.21 2.33
N ARG A 195 -14.57 4.99 2.75
CA ARG A 195 -13.62 3.94 3.17
C ARG A 195 -12.65 3.55 2.06
N LYS A 196 -13.16 3.38 0.83
CA LYS A 196 -12.34 3.09 -0.35
C LYS A 196 -11.29 4.20 -0.56
N SER A 197 -11.69 5.46 -0.42
CA SER A 197 -10.81 6.62 -0.60
C SER A 197 -9.66 6.64 0.41
N ALA A 198 -9.96 6.40 1.69
CA ALA A 198 -8.94 6.34 2.74
C ALA A 198 -7.99 5.14 2.53
N ALA A 199 -8.53 3.96 2.22
CA ALA A 199 -7.73 2.77 1.98
C ALA A 199 -6.81 2.89 0.75
N HIS A 200 -7.30 3.47 -0.36
CA HIS A 200 -6.47 3.68 -1.55
C HIS A 200 -5.29 4.61 -1.27
N ARG A 201 -5.51 5.69 -0.50
CA ARG A 201 -4.44 6.61 -0.11
C ARG A 201 -3.42 5.95 0.81
N LEU A 202 -3.88 5.20 1.81
CA LEU A 202 -2.98 4.40 2.65
C LEU A 202 -2.14 3.43 1.82
N CYS A 203 -2.76 2.66 0.92
CA CYS A 203 -2.05 1.66 0.12
C CYS A 203 -0.96 2.23 -0.80
N ARG A 204 -0.96 3.54 -1.11
CA ARG A 204 0.15 4.21 -1.81
C ARG A 204 1.39 4.44 -0.94
N ARG A 205 1.27 4.31 0.38
CA ARG A 205 2.36 4.48 1.34
C ARG A 205 2.93 3.15 1.86
N LEU A 206 2.20 2.06 1.67
CA LEU A 206 2.59 0.72 2.11
C LEU A 206 3.66 0.12 1.19
N PRO A 207 4.38 -0.93 1.64
CA PRO A 207 5.30 -1.71 0.81
C PRO A 207 4.66 -2.16 -0.52
N ASN A 208 5.49 -2.27 -1.57
CA ASN A 208 5.06 -2.43 -2.97
C ASN A 208 4.25 -1.25 -3.52
N ASN A 209 4.54 -0.03 -3.05
CA ASN A 209 3.82 1.17 -3.47
C ASN A 209 3.85 1.43 -4.98
N SER A 210 4.92 1.09 -5.70
CA SER A 210 5.06 1.35 -7.13
C SER A 210 4.06 0.54 -7.96
N GLU A 211 3.96 -0.76 -7.69
CA GLU A 211 2.99 -1.65 -8.33
C GLU A 211 1.55 -1.28 -7.96
N ILE A 212 1.30 -0.97 -6.68
CA ILE A 212 -0.01 -0.55 -6.20
C ILE A 212 -0.40 0.80 -6.82
N MET A 213 0.55 1.74 -6.93
CA MET A 213 0.33 3.04 -7.55
C MET A 213 -0.06 2.87 -9.01
N GLU A 214 0.71 2.09 -9.78
CA GLU A 214 0.41 1.82 -11.19
C GLU A 214 -0.97 1.16 -11.35
N MET A 215 -1.28 0.15 -10.52
CA MET A 215 -2.58 -0.51 -10.49
C MET A 215 -3.73 0.47 -10.19
N LEU A 216 -3.56 1.34 -9.19
CA LEU A 216 -4.55 2.34 -8.82
C LEU A 216 -4.70 3.46 -9.86
N GLU A 217 -3.63 3.76 -10.61
CA GLU A 217 -3.62 4.74 -11.69
C GLU A 217 -4.36 4.25 -12.93
N ARG A 218 -4.34 2.94 -13.22
CA ARG A 218 -5.17 2.34 -14.30
C ARG A 218 -6.66 2.51 -14.05
N GLY A 219 -7.07 2.59 -12.78
CA GLY A 219 -8.43 2.94 -12.35
C GLY A 219 -8.67 4.42 -12.05
N SER A 220 -7.71 5.31 -12.35
CA SER A 220 -7.73 6.67 -11.80
C SER A 220 -8.80 7.58 -12.40
N GLU A 221 -9.81 7.79 -11.57
CA GLU A 221 -10.36 9.10 -11.23
C GLU A 221 -9.70 9.69 -9.96
N MET A 222 -8.44 9.35 -9.66
CA MET A 222 -7.73 9.90 -8.49
C MET A 222 -6.27 10.24 -8.78
N VAL A 223 -6.05 11.06 -9.81
CA VAL A 223 -4.86 11.90 -9.92
C VAL A 223 -5.18 13.23 -9.24
N TRP A 224 -4.76 13.38 -7.98
CA TRP A 224 -4.96 14.61 -7.19
C TRP A 224 -3.84 15.65 -7.41
N GLN A 225 -2.76 15.27 -8.09
CA GLN A 225 -1.72 16.17 -8.54
C GLN A 225 -1.84 16.38 -10.06
N LYS A 226 -2.87 17.08 -10.50
CA LYS A 226 -2.68 17.96 -11.66
C LYS A 226 -2.42 19.34 -11.09
N GLU A 227 -1.17 19.61 -10.76
CA GLU A 227 -0.72 21.00 -10.79
C GLU A 227 -1.12 21.54 -12.16
N LYS A 228 -1.98 22.57 -12.18
CA LYS A 228 -2.24 23.28 -13.41
C LYS A 228 -0.89 23.83 -13.84
N VAL A 229 -0.30 23.27 -14.89
CA VAL A 229 0.78 23.92 -15.61
C VAL A 229 0.21 25.27 -16.04
N ILE A 230 0.61 26.32 -15.33
CA ILE A 230 0.41 27.68 -15.77
C ILE A 230 1.32 27.78 -16.99
N ALA A 231 0.74 27.68 -18.18
CA ALA A 231 1.47 27.86 -19.41
C ALA A 231 2.09 29.27 -19.39
N SER A 232 3.39 29.34 -19.14
CA SER A 232 4.17 30.51 -19.52
C SER A 232 4.24 30.55 -21.03
N ALA A 233 3.69 31.61 -21.61
CA ALA A 233 3.71 31.86 -23.03
C ALA A 233 5.16 31.89 -23.56
N GLY A 234 5.40 31.11 -24.62
CA GLY A 234 6.38 31.38 -25.67
C GLY A 234 7.85 31.15 -25.34
N GLN A 235 8.43 30.11 -25.95
CA GLN A 235 9.51 30.28 -26.93
C GLN A 235 9.71 28.98 -27.72
N ASP A 236 9.67 29.10 -29.03
CA ASP A 236 9.95 28.05 -30.01
C ASP A 236 11.38 27.52 -29.86
N MET A 237 11.58 26.21 -30.02
CA MET A 237 12.78 25.67 -30.66
C MET A 237 12.58 24.21 -31.10
N ASP A 238 12.42 24.09 -32.42
CA ASP A 238 12.86 23.07 -33.37
C ASP A 238 12.86 21.56 -33.04
N ALA A 239 12.34 20.83 -34.03
CA ALA A 239 12.40 19.41 -34.20
C ALA A 239 13.84 18.89 -34.31
N ILE A 240 14.15 17.80 -33.61
CA ILE A 240 15.22 16.88 -33.98
C ILE A 240 14.69 15.44 -33.91
N GLU A 241 15.06 14.70 -34.95
CA GLU A 241 14.65 13.38 -35.39
C GLU A 241 14.99 12.23 -34.43
N HIS A 242 14.41 11.07 -34.77
CA HIS A 242 14.76 9.74 -34.25
C HIS A 242 16.27 9.53 -34.11
N SER A 243 16.70 9.02 -32.96
CA SER A 243 17.90 8.19 -32.87
C SER A 243 17.58 6.91 -32.12
N ASP A 244 17.85 5.80 -32.80
CA ASP A 244 17.83 4.43 -32.32
C ASP A 244 18.42 4.29 -30.92
N ASN A 245 17.78 3.47 -30.08
CA ASN A 245 18.37 2.93 -28.86
C ASN A 245 19.41 1.86 -29.27
N PRO A 246 20.72 2.05 -29.06
CA PRO A 246 21.62 0.91 -29.05
C PRO A 246 21.45 0.20 -27.71
N SER A 247 21.28 -1.12 -27.79
CA SER A 247 21.49 -2.05 -26.68
C SER A 247 22.75 -1.68 -25.87
N VAL A 248 22.57 -1.34 -24.59
CA VAL A 248 23.69 -1.03 -23.69
C VAL A 248 24.20 -2.31 -23.04
N ASP A 249 25.50 -2.47 -23.21
CA ASP A 249 26.40 -3.50 -22.70
C ASP A 249 26.34 -3.72 -21.18
N SER A 250 26.61 -4.96 -20.79
CA SER A 250 26.56 -5.55 -19.45
C SER A 250 27.74 -5.16 -18.53
N THR A 251 28.03 -3.87 -18.36
CA THR A 251 29.12 -3.39 -17.47
C THR A 251 28.65 -2.49 -16.32
N GLY A 252 27.44 -1.91 -16.39
CA GLY A 252 26.91 -1.02 -15.34
C GLY A 252 26.29 -1.72 -14.11
N ASP A 253 25.99 -3.01 -14.20
CA ASP A 253 25.27 -3.76 -13.14
C ASP A 253 26.17 -4.08 -11.93
N PHE A 254 27.47 -4.25 -12.15
CA PHE A 254 28.43 -4.57 -11.08
C PHE A 254 28.73 -3.37 -10.18
N ASP A 255 28.84 -2.15 -10.72
CA ASP A 255 29.18 -0.97 -9.93
C ASP A 255 28.02 -0.54 -9.01
N ILE A 256 26.77 -0.71 -9.47
CA ILE A 256 25.58 -0.35 -8.69
C ILE A 256 25.38 -1.31 -7.51
N GLU A 257 25.58 -2.61 -7.71
CA GLU A 257 25.43 -3.59 -6.62
C GLU A 257 26.53 -3.42 -5.55
N VAL A 258 27.74 -3.02 -5.94
CA VAL A 258 28.81 -2.68 -4.98
C VAL A 258 28.43 -1.47 -4.13
N ILE A 259 27.86 -0.43 -4.74
CA ILE A 259 27.36 0.75 -4.02
C ILE A 259 26.21 0.37 -3.07
N ALA A 260 25.28 -0.48 -3.53
CA ALA A 260 24.18 -0.95 -2.71
C ALA A 260 24.69 -1.74 -1.49
N GLU A 261 25.68 -2.61 -1.69
CA GLU A 261 26.30 -3.37 -0.61
C GLU A 261 27.03 -2.48 0.40
N GLU A 262 27.69 -1.42 -0.05
CA GLU A 262 28.30 -0.42 0.84
C GLU A 262 27.23 0.24 1.73
N TYR A 263 26.09 0.64 1.15
CA TYR A 263 24.98 1.16 1.94
C TYR A 263 24.40 0.14 2.91
N ARG A 264 24.25 -1.14 2.52
CA ARG A 264 23.80 -2.21 3.42
C ARG A 264 24.71 -2.32 4.64
N GLN A 265 26.03 -2.27 4.44
CA GLN A 265 27.02 -2.33 5.51
C GLN A 265 27.01 -1.08 6.39
N GLN A 266 26.91 0.11 5.79
CA GLN A 266 26.79 1.36 6.55
C GLN A 266 25.53 1.39 7.42
N ILE A 267 24.40 0.89 6.89
CA ILE A 267 23.16 0.76 7.66
C ILE A 267 23.36 -0.22 8.81
N ASP A 268 23.92 -1.41 8.57
CA ASP A 268 24.07 -2.41 9.64
C ASP A 268 25.04 -1.96 10.75
N ALA A 269 26.08 -1.19 10.38
CA ALA A 269 27.08 -0.67 11.30
C ALA A 269 26.65 0.59 12.08
N VAL A 270 25.56 1.26 11.69
CA VAL A 270 25.15 2.49 12.36
C VAL A 270 24.59 2.19 13.75
N GLU A 271 25.03 2.95 14.74
CA GLU A 271 24.59 2.84 16.14
C GLU A 271 23.82 4.06 16.62
N VAL A 272 23.84 5.17 15.86
CA VAL A 272 23.21 6.44 16.21
C VAL A 272 22.03 6.73 15.29
N ALA A 273 20.88 7.07 15.87
CA ALA A 273 19.64 7.29 15.12
C ALA A 273 19.75 8.45 14.10
N ALA A 274 20.44 9.54 14.45
CA ALA A 274 20.66 10.66 13.54
C ALA A 274 21.43 10.26 12.27
N ASP A 275 22.41 9.36 12.41
CA ASP A 275 23.23 8.88 11.30
C ASP A 275 22.43 7.93 10.41
N ALA A 276 21.59 7.07 10.97
CA ALA A 276 20.67 6.22 10.19
C ALA A 276 19.72 7.06 9.31
N LYS A 277 19.22 8.18 9.86
CA LYS A 277 18.39 9.14 9.11
C LYS A 277 19.17 9.86 8.01
N SER A 278 20.43 10.19 8.27
CA SER A 278 21.34 10.78 7.28
C SER A 278 21.59 9.81 6.12
N ILE A 279 21.83 8.52 6.41
CA ILE A 279 22.00 7.48 5.39
C ILE A 279 20.74 7.35 4.52
N GLY A 280 19.55 7.33 5.11
CA GLY A 280 18.28 7.31 4.35
C GLY A 280 18.14 8.51 3.40
N SER A 281 18.60 9.70 3.81
CA SER A 281 18.58 10.90 2.97
C SER A 281 19.57 10.81 1.80
N LYS A 282 20.73 10.17 2.00
CA LYS A 282 21.71 9.90 0.94
C LYS A 282 21.18 8.90 -0.09
N ILE A 283 20.51 7.85 0.37
CA ILE A 283 19.85 6.86 -0.50
C ILE A 283 18.77 7.54 -1.37
N ASP A 284 18.00 8.47 -0.80
CA ASP A 284 17.00 9.24 -1.56
C ASP A 284 17.64 10.12 -2.64
N ALA A 285 18.82 10.69 -2.40
CA ALA A 285 19.54 11.47 -3.40
C ALA A 285 20.03 10.61 -4.58
N MET A 286 20.31 9.33 -4.36
CA MET A 286 20.80 8.38 -5.37
C MET A 286 19.68 7.55 -6.03
N LYS A 287 18.41 7.89 -5.82
CA LYS A 287 17.26 7.11 -6.31
C LYS A 287 17.32 6.77 -7.82
N ASN A 288 17.76 7.72 -8.64
CA ASN A 288 17.82 7.53 -10.09
C ASN A 288 18.96 6.59 -10.53
N GLU A 289 20.02 6.50 -9.74
CA GLU A 289 21.21 5.68 -10.01
C GLU A 289 21.02 4.24 -9.50
N LEU A 290 20.39 4.07 -8.34
CA LEU A 290 20.11 2.76 -7.74
C LEU A 290 18.98 2.00 -8.46
N GLY A 291 18.11 2.71 -9.17
CA GLY A 291 16.88 2.14 -9.69
C GLY A 291 15.84 1.87 -8.59
N ALA A 292 14.59 1.65 -9.01
CA ALA A 292 13.45 1.62 -8.09
C ALA A 292 13.54 0.51 -7.03
N ASN A 293 14.05 -0.68 -7.38
CA ASN A 293 14.06 -1.82 -6.48
C ASN A 293 15.09 -1.67 -5.36
N LEU A 294 16.36 -1.38 -5.69
CA LEU A 294 17.43 -1.19 -4.69
C LEU A 294 17.17 0.05 -3.83
N HIS A 295 16.64 1.13 -4.41
CA HIS A 295 16.26 2.32 -3.64
C HIS A 295 15.24 1.97 -2.54
N VAL A 296 14.19 1.23 -2.88
CA VAL A 296 13.14 0.83 -1.91
C VAL A 296 13.72 -0.11 -0.85
N GLU A 297 14.51 -1.10 -1.24
CA GLU A 297 15.17 -2.03 -0.32
C GLU A 297 16.04 -1.28 0.71
N LEU A 298 16.98 -0.46 0.24
CA LEU A 298 17.93 0.26 1.09
C LEU A 298 17.22 1.28 1.98
N LYS A 299 16.19 1.97 1.46
CA LYS A 299 15.40 2.92 2.23
C LYS A 299 14.65 2.25 3.37
N ASN A 300 14.01 1.11 3.09
CA ASN A 300 13.31 0.34 4.11
C ASN A 300 14.29 -0.20 5.17
N LYS A 301 15.48 -0.65 4.75
CA LYS A 301 16.53 -1.11 5.66
C LYS A 301 17.03 0.01 6.57
N ALA A 302 17.31 1.20 6.03
CA ALA A 302 17.75 2.36 6.80
C ALA A 302 16.68 2.80 7.82
N LEU A 303 15.41 2.82 7.41
CA LEU A 303 14.29 3.14 8.29
C LEU A 303 14.12 2.11 9.41
N ALA A 304 14.19 0.81 9.08
CA ALA A 304 14.11 -0.26 10.06
C ALA A 304 15.23 -0.14 11.11
N ARG A 305 16.47 0.14 10.67
CA ARG A 305 17.62 0.34 11.57
C ARG A 305 17.45 1.56 12.47
N PHE A 306 16.97 2.68 11.93
CA PHE A 306 16.64 3.87 12.73
C PHE A 306 15.66 3.52 13.86
N HIS A 307 14.60 2.77 13.56
CA HIS A 307 13.63 2.35 14.57
C HIS A 307 14.20 1.35 15.58
N GLN A 308 15.06 0.43 15.15
CA GLN A 308 15.74 -0.51 16.06
C GLN A 308 16.62 0.23 17.06
N ILE A 309 17.41 1.22 16.62
CA ILE A 309 18.26 2.05 17.50
C ILE A 309 17.40 2.81 18.52
N ASN A 310 16.35 3.50 18.08
CA ASN A 310 15.47 4.23 19.00
C ASN A 310 14.77 3.31 20.00
N ALA A 311 14.32 2.12 19.56
CA ALA A 311 13.74 1.12 20.46
C ALA A 311 14.76 0.66 21.51
N ASN A 312 16.01 0.45 21.10
CA ASN A 312 17.11 0.06 21.97
C ASN A 312 17.46 1.14 23.00
N GLU A 313 17.57 2.40 22.56
CA GLU A 313 17.79 3.55 23.46
C GLU A 313 16.64 3.71 24.46
N LYS A 314 15.40 3.53 24.00
CA LYS A 314 14.21 3.66 24.84
C LYS A 314 14.15 2.61 25.94
N ILE A 315 14.38 1.34 25.62
CA ILE A 315 14.37 0.29 26.65
C ILE A 315 15.53 0.46 27.64
N LYS A 316 16.72 0.88 27.16
CA LYS A 316 17.84 1.24 28.05
C LYS A 316 17.47 2.35 29.02
N ALA A 317 16.85 3.42 28.53
CA ALA A 317 16.41 4.53 29.36
C ALA A 317 15.41 4.07 30.42
N LEU A 318 14.40 3.29 30.03
CA LEU A 318 13.40 2.75 30.95
C LEU A 318 14.01 1.86 32.03
N ILE A 319 14.97 1.00 31.67
CA ILE A 319 15.68 0.15 32.64
C ILE A 319 16.52 1.02 33.60
N ASN A 320 17.21 2.05 33.09
CA ASN A 320 18.03 2.94 33.91
C ASN A 320 17.19 3.85 34.84
N GLU A 321 15.94 4.13 34.47
CA GLU A 321 14.99 4.95 35.25
C GLU A 321 14.18 4.13 36.26
N LEU A 322 14.43 2.82 36.38
CA LEU A 322 13.74 1.98 37.36
C LEU A 322 13.99 2.50 38.80
N PRO A 323 12.93 2.64 39.63
CA PRO A 323 13.08 2.96 41.05
C PRO A 323 13.88 1.89 41.79
N GLU A 324 14.50 2.25 42.91
CA GLU A 324 15.19 1.26 43.74
C GLU A 324 14.23 0.15 44.21
N PRO A 325 14.68 -1.13 44.21
CA PRO A 325 13.87 -2.23 44.70
C PRO A 325 13.29 -1.99 46.09
N GLY A 326 12.00 -2.32 46.27
CA GLY A 326 11.28 -2.15 47.54
C GLY A 326 10.75 -0.74 47.81
N THR A 327 10.91 0.21 46.89
CA THR A 327 10.24 1.52 46.96
C THR A 327 8.79 1.47 46.46
N ASP A 328 7.96 2.41 46.92
CA ASP A 328 6.55 2.50 46.50
C ASP A 328 6.44 2.64 44.98
N GLY A 329 5.82 1.65 44.32
CA GLY A 329 5.61 1.63 42.87
C GLY A 329 6.71 0.95 42.05
N ALA A 330 7.80 0.47 42.67
CA ALA A 330 8.89 -0.22 41.97
C ALA A 330 8.41 -1.48 41.22
N GLU A 331 7.54 -2.29 41.83
CA GLU A 331 6.97 -3.49 41.20
C GLU A 331 6.13 -3.15 39.96
N THR A 332 5.35 -2.07 40.04
CA THR A 332 4.51 -1.61 38.91
C THR A 332 5.37 -1.07 37.77
N ALA A 333 6.37 -0.24 38.10
CA ALA A 333 7.33 0.26 37.12
C ALA A 333 8.07 -0.88 36.42
N PHE A 334 8.52 -1.89 37.17
CA PHE A 334 9.18 -3.08 36.63
C PHE A 334 8.27 -3.84 35.66
N SER A 335 7.02 -4.09 36.04
CA SER A 335 6.03 -4.74 35.17
C SER A 335 5.76 -3.95 33.89
N ASP A 336 5.76 -2.61 33.96
CA ASP A 336 5.57 -1.76 32.79
C ASP A 336 6.78 -1.79 31.85
N VAL A 337 8.00 -1.91 32.38
CA VAL A 337 9.20 -2.16 31.57
C VAL A 337 9.11 -3.52 30.87
N GLU A 338 8.68 -4.59 31.55
CA GLU A 338 8.46 -5.91 30.92
C GLU A 338 7.45 -5.81 29.75
N LYS A 339 6.30 -5.18 29.97
CA LYS A 339 5.28 -4.98 28.92
C LYS A 339 5.83 -4.15 27.76
N LYS A 340 6.64 -3.12 28.04
CA LYS A 340 7.22 -2.28 26.99
C LYS A 340 8.29 -3.02 26.21
N LEU A 341 9.08 -3.90 26.85
CA LEU A 341 10.02 -4.79 26.15
C LEU A 341 9.27 -5.70 25.17
N ASP A 342 8.19 -6.35 25.61
CA ASP A 342 7.34 -7.19 24.74
C ASP A 342 6.76 -6.40 23.56
N PHE A 343 6.31 -5.17 23.82
CA PHE A 343 5.81 -4.27 22.79
C PHE A 343 6.90 -3.88 21.77
N LEU A 344 8.14 -3.66 22.23
CA LEU A 344 9.27 -3.27 21.39
C LEU A 344 9.95 -4.44 20.68
N ARG A 345 9.64 -5.70 21.05
CA ARG A 345 10.23 -6.92 20.45
C ARG A 345 10.31 -6.90 18.92
N PRO A 346 9.26 -6.53 18.16
CA PRO A 346 9.33 -6.55 16.70
C PRO A 346 10.36 -5.56 16.11
N ARG A 347 10.71 -4.50 16.84
CA ARG A 347 11.68 -3.48 16.44
C ARG A 347 13.10 -3.80 16.93
N LEU A 348 13.23 -4.37 18.12
CA LEU A 348 14.52 -4.77 18.69
C LEU A 348 15.15 -5.93 17.93
N GLY A 349 14.34 -6.84 17.40
CA GLY A 349 14.82 -8.12 16.88
C GLY A 349 15.11 -9.11 18.01
N GLU A 350 15.31 -10.38 17.65
CA GLU A 350 15.36 -11.47 18.62
C GLU A 350 16.58 -11.39 19.55
N GLU A 351 17.75 -11.04 19.03
CA GLU A 351 18.99 -11.00 19.82
C GLU A 351 18.94 -9.95 20.94
N LEU A 352 18.59 -8.69 20.61
CA LEU A 352 18.46 -7.62 21.61
C LEU A 352 17.32 -7.91 22.58
N TYR A 353 16.18 -8.40 22.09
CA TYR A 353 15.05 -8.76 22.95
C TYR A 353 15.45 -9.82 23.97
N GLN A 354 16.13 -10.90 23.55
CA GLN A 354 16.58 -11.95 24.45
C GLN A 354 17.58 -11.40 25.48
N GLY A 355 18.52 -10.56 25.06
CA GLY A 355 19.47 -9.91 25.97
C GLY A 355 18.79 -9.11 27.09
N TYR A 356 17.81 -8.27 26.74
CA TYR A 356 17.03 -7.52 27.74
C TYR A 356 16.12 -8.43 28.57
N SER A 357 15.50 -9.43 27.96
CA SER A 357 14.63 -10.37 28.66
C SER A 357 15.40 -11.15 29.72
N THR A 358 16.62 -11.62 29.42
CA THR A 358 17.47 -12.30 30.40
C THR A 358 17.85 -11.36 31.55
N ASN A 359 18.27 -10.13 31.24
CA ASN A 359 18.62 -9.15 32.26
C ASN A 359 17.44 -8.84 33.20
N LEU A 360 16.25 -8.58 32.65
CA LEU A 360 15.06 -8.37 33.47
C LEU A 360 14.69 -9.62 34.28
N LEU A 361 14.80 -10.83 33.72
CA LEU A 361 14.56 -12.06 34.48
C LEU A 361 15.50 -12.19 35.69
N ASP A 362 16.77 -11.82 35.54
CA ASP A 362 17.75 -11.84 36.62
C ASP A 362 17.46 -10.78 37.69
N MET A 363 16.97 -9.60 37.30
CA MET A 363 16.58 -8.51 38.21
C MET A 363 15.24 -8.77 38.92
N LYS A 364 14.34 -9.56 38.32
CA LYS A 364 12.95 -9.74 38.77
C LYS A 364 12.79 -10.11 40.26
N PRO A 365 13.61 -11.01 40.84
CA PRO A 365 13.50 -11.36 42.27
C PRO A 365 13.72 -10.20 43.23
N GLU A 366 14.41 -9.13 42.81
CA GLU A 366 14.63 -7.95 43.63
C GLU A 366 13.41 -7.03 43.66
N TYR A 367 12.63 -7.00 42.57
CA TYR A 367 11.48 -6.10 42.40
C TYR A 367 10.13 -6.74 42.75
N VAL A 368 10.03 -8.06 42.62
CA VAL A 368 8.80 -8.85 42.85
C VAL A 368 9.10 -9.86 43.96
N GLY A 369 9.22 -9.35 45.19
CA GLY A 369 9.53 -10.11 46.41
C GLY A 369 8.31 -10.42 47.25
#